data_AF-A0A2D5UDE6-F1
#
_entry.id   AF-A0A2D5UDE6-F1
#
_cell.length_a   1.000
_cell.length_b   1.000
_cell.length_c   1.000
_cell.angle_alpha   90.00
_cell.angle_beta   90.00
_cell.angle_gamma   90.00
#
_symmetry.space_group_name_H-M   'P 1'
#
loop_
_entity.id
_entity.type
_entity.pdbx_description
1 polymer ?
#
loop_
_entity_poly.entity_id
_entity_poly.type
_entity_poly.pdbx_seq_one_letter_code
_entity_poly.pdbx_strand_id
1 'polypeptide(L)'
;MKRVLTTGIGGGFVGALIFWLYQVNFQGATIPAFIGAQIVLQGKYALSPGWVGWGVHLWVSLSYAFLFALIVRFLLPRRFTLNRTLAFALALALGWITTLIAAPAIQITITLLAGKGFPAKLWPLNPAKGRPFWNHLIFFAVVWAIDTGSAFLHGEAGRNEAGDRPEGAGE
;
A
#
# COMPACT_ATOMS: atom_id res chain seq x y z
N MET A 1 12.74 3.76 13.36
CA MET A 1 12.55 2.41 12.78
C MET A 1 11.31 1.71 13.29
N LYS A 2 11.00 1.74 14.60
CA LYS A 2 9.75 1.19 15.15
C LYS A 2 8.49 1.60 14.37
N ARG A 3 8.28 2.91 14.16
CA ARG A 3 7.16 3.43 13.36
C ARG A 3 7.09 2.87 11.93
N VAL A 4 8.23 2.80 11.22
CA VAL A 4 8.27 2.22 9.86
C VAL A 4 7.84 0.75 9.87
N LEU A 5 8.29 -0.02 10.87
CA LEU A 5 7.88 -1.42 11.03
C LEU A 5 6.39 -1.55 11.36
N THR A 6 5.88 -0.72 12.29
CA THR A 6 4.44 -0.70 12.64
C THR A 6 3.58 -0.36 11.43
N THR A 7 3.93 0.70 10.69
CA THR A 7 3.22 1.10 9.47
C THR A 7 3.33 0.04 8.38
N GLY A 8 4.53 -0.49 8.14
CA GLY A 8 4.77 -1.48 7.09
C GLY A 8 4.03 -2.80 7.34
N ILE A 9 4.20 -3.38 8.54
CA ILE A 9 3.57 -4.67 8.91
C ILE A 9 2.09 -4.47 9.21
N GLY A 10 1.76 -3.58 10.14
CA GLY A 10 0.39 -3.35 10.58
C GLY A 10 -0.47 -2.74 9.47
N GLY A 11 0.04 -1.72 8.80
CA GLY A 11 -0.65 -1.09 7.66
C GLY A 11 -0.80 -2.05 6.48
N GLY A 12 0.23 -2.83 6.15
CA GLY A 12 0.16 -3.80 5.07
C GLY A 12 -0.82 -4.94 5.36
N PHE A 13 -0.81 -5.51 6.56
CA PHE A 13 -1.72 -6.60 6.93
C PHE A 13 -3.17 -6.14 7.05
N VAL A 14 -3.43 -5.07 7.82
CA VAL A 14 -4.79 -4.53 7.99
C VAL A 14 -5.33 -3.99 6.65
N GLY A 15 -4.48 -3.31 5.88
CA GLY A 15 -4.82 -2.87 4.53
C GLY A 15 -5.18 -4.03 3.62
N ALA A 16 -4.39 -5.13 3.62
CA ALA A 16 -4.68 -6.30 2.80
C ALA A 16 -6.06 -6.90 3.10
N LEU A 17 -6.41 -7.00 4.39
CA LEU A 17 -7.71 -7.50 4.84
C LEU A 17 -8.86 -6.59 4.41
N ILE A 18 -8.74 -5.28 4.66
CA ILE A 18 -9.77 -4.30 4.26
C ILE A 18 -9.96 -4.29 2.75
N PHE A 19 -8.86 -4.31 2.00
CA PHE A 19 -8.89 -4.35 0.53
C PHE A 19 -9.65 -5.60 0.05
N TRP A 20 -9.36 -6.76 0.63
CA TRP A 20 -10.04 -8.00 0.27
C TRP A 20 -11.53 -7.98 0.65
N LEU A 21 -11.87 -7.55 1.87
CA LEU A 21 -13.25 -7.41 2.33
C LEU A 21 -14.06 -6.48 1.42
N TYR A 22 -13.45 -5.37 0.97
CA TYR A 22 -14.09 -4.47 0.01
C TYR A 22 -14.40 -5.20 -1.31
N GLN A 23 -13.49 -6.03 -1.83
CA GLN A 23 -13.76 -6.79 -3.06
C GLN A 23 -14.88 -7.82 -2.88
N VAL A 24 -14.91 -8.51 -1.75
CA VAL A 24 -15.97 -9.48 -1.45
C VAL A 24 -17.35 -8.80 -1.44
N ASN A 25 -17.46 -7.66 -0.78
CA ASN A 25 -18.74 -6.96 -0.62
C ASN A 25 -19.18 -6.18 -1.87
N PHE A 26 -18.22 -5.69 -2.67
CA PHE A 26 -18.52 -4.74 -3.74
C PHE A 26 -18.05 -5.19 -5.12
N GLN A 27 -17.28 -6.25 -5.31
CA GLN A 27 -16.74 -6.60 -6.64
C GLN A 27 -17.03 -8.03 -7.09
N GLY A 28 -17.53 -8.90 -6.19
CA GLY A 28 -17.93 -10.28 -6.48
C GLY A 28 -16.75 -11.22 -6.68
N ALA A 29 -15.84 -10.88 -7.60
CA ALA A 29 -14.56 -11.57 -7.77
C ALA A 29 -13.43 -10.78 -7.10
N THR A 30 -12.52 -11.49 -6.42
CA THR A 30 -11.38 -10.88 -5.75
C THR A 30 -10.11 -11.00 -6.60
N ILE A 31 -9.27 -9.96 -6.58
CA ILE A 31 -7.98 -9.95 -7.28
C ILE A 31 -7.07 -11.09 -6.78
N PRO A 32 -6.98 -11.39 -5.46
CA PRO A 32 -6.21 -12.53 -4.97
C PRO A 32 -6.65 -13.85 -5.61
N ALA A 33 -7.96 -14.12 -5.69
CA ALA A 33 -8.47 -15.35 -6.30
C ALA A 33 -8.10 -15.43 -7.80
N PHE A 34 -8.23 -14.33 -8.54
CA PHE A 34 -7.83 -14.27 -9.94
C PHE A 34 -6.32 -14.51 -10.13
N ILE A 35 -5.48 -13.77 -9.41
CA ILE A 35 -4.01 -13.89 -9.51
C ILE A 35 -3.56 -15.31 -9.18
N GLY A 36 -4.06 -15.86 -8.08
CA GLY A 36 -3.71 -17.21 -7.64
C GLY A 36 -4.08 -18.27 -8.67
N ALA A 37 -5.29 -18.20 -9.23
CA ALA A 37 -5.73 -19.11 -10.28
C ALA A 37 -4.85 -19.00 -11.53
N GLN A 38 -4.51 -17.78 -11.95
CA GLN A 38 -3.67 -17.56 -13.12
C GLN A 38 -2.24 -18.06 -12.91
N ILE A 39 -1.61 -17.80 -11.77
CA ILE A 39 -0.25 -18.27 -11.48
C ILE A 39 -0.19 -19.80 -11.46
N VAL A 40 -1.11 -20.43 -10.73
CA VAL A 40 -1.15 -21.90 -10.61
C VAL A 40 -1.41 -22.56 -11.96
N LEU A 41 -2.41 -22.08 -12.71
CA LEU A 41 -2.74 -22.63 -14.02
C LEU A 41 -1.60 -22.46 -15.02
N GLN A 42 -1.00 -21.28 -15.07
CA GLN A 42 0.02 -20.96 -16.06
C GLN A 42 1.38 -21.59 -15.73
N GLY A 43 1.73 -21.69 -14.44
CA GLY A 43 2.96 -22.32 -13.96
C GLY A 43 2.85 -23.84 -13.77
N LYS A 44 1.63 -24.40 -13.88
CA LYS A 44 1.31 -25.83 -13.66
C LYS A 44 1.74 -26.33 -12.27
N TYR A 45 1.55 -25.49 -11.25
CA TYR A 45 1.95 -25.82 -9.87
C TYR A 45 0.92 -26.72 -9.17
N ALA A 46 1.40 -27.66 -8.35
CA ALA A 46 0.56 -28.45 -7.45
C ALA A 46 0.29 -27.70 -6.13
N LEU A 47 -0.18 -26.45 -6.22
CA LEU A 47 -0.46 -25.57 -5.08
C LEU A 47 -1.90 -25.08 -5.13
N SER A 48 -2.48 -24.77 -3.97
CA SER A 48 -3.80 -24.15 -3.90
C SER A 48 -3.77 -22.73 -4.48
N PRO A 49 -4.62 -22.40 -5.47
CA PRO A 49 -4.75 -21.05 -6.01
C PRO A 49 -5.05 -20.00 -4.94
N GLY A 50 -5.88 -20.34 -3.95
CA GLY A 50 -6.24 -19.41 -2.87
C GLY A 50 -5.04 -18.98 -2.04
N TRP A 51 -4.18 -19.92 -1.66
CA TRP A 51 -2.97 -19.64 -0.88
C TRP A 51 -1.94 -18.83 -1.68
N VAL A 52 -1.74 -19.16 -2.97
CA VAL A 52 -0.84 -18.41 -3.85
C VAL A 52 -1.34 -16.97 -4.02
N GLY A 53 -2.63 -16.81 -4.31
CA GLY A 53 -3.26 -15.50 -4.49
C GLY A 53 -3.15 -14.61 -3.26
N TRP A 54 -3.45 -15.15 -2.08
CA TRP A 54 -3.32 -14.43 -0.81
C TRP A 54 -1.87 -14.11 -0.46
N GLY A 55 -0.94 -15.03 -0.71
CA GLY A 55 0.49 -14.78 -0.51
C GLY A 55 0.95 -13.58 -1.32
N VAL A 56 0.61 -13.53 -2.61
CA VAL A 56 0.95 -12.39 -3.48
C VAL A 56 0.29 -11.10 -2.99
N HIS A 57 -1.01 -11.14 -2.69
CA HIS A 57 -1.75 -9.97 -2.22
C HIS A 57 -1.17 -9.38 -0.93
N LEU A 58 -0.84 -10.23 0.04
CA LEU A 58 -0.22 -9.81 1.30
C LEU A 58 1.16 -9.20 1.05
N TRP A 59 2.01 -9.82 0.23
CA TRP A 59 3.34 -9.29 -0.07
C TRP A 59 3.31 -7.93 -0.77
N VAL A 60 2.40 -7.75 -1.74
CA VAL A 60 2.21 -6.46 -2.41
C VAL A 60 1.72 -5.41 -1.41
N SER A 61 0.76 -5.76 -0.57
CA SER A 61 0.22 -4.88 0.48
C SER A 61 1.30 -4.44 1.48
N LEU A 62 2.11 -5.38 1.97
CA LEU A 62 3.26 -5.08 2.82
C LEU A 62 4.25 -4.15 2.11
N SER A 63 4.59 -4.45 0.85
CA SER A 63 5.53 -3.65 0.06
C SER A 63 5.06 -2.21 -0.11
N TYR A 64 3.77 -2.00 -0.41
CA TYR A 64 3.19 -0.66 -0.51
C TYR A 64 3.16 0.09 0.82
N ALA A 65 2.83 -0.59 1.92
CA ALA A 65 2.84 0.02 3.24
C ALA A 65 4.26 0.41 3.68
N PHE A 66 5.25 -0.43 3.41
CA PHE A 66 6.66 -0.10 3.64
C PHE A 66 7.14 1.05 2.77
N LEU A 67 6.83 1.05 1.47
CA LEU A 67 7.18 2.15 0.57
C LEU A 67 6.63 3.48 1.08
N PHE A 68 5.35 3.51 1.46
CA PHE A 68 4.73 4.67 2.07
C PHE A 68 5.46 5.12 3.34
N ALA A 69 5.68 4.20 4.29
CA ALA A 69 6.34 4.50 5.55
C ALA A 69 7.77 5.04 5.36
N LEU A 70 8.51 4.51 4.40
CA LEU A 70 9.86 4.93 4.05
C LEU A 70 9.86 6.35 3.44
N ILE A 71 8.97 6.63 2.48
CA ILE A 71 8.83 7.98 1.90
C ILE A 71 8.51 8.99 2.99
N VAL A 72 7.51 8.69 3.84
CA VAL A 72 7.10 9.58 4.92
C VAL A 72 8.23 9.83 5.92
N ARG A 73 9.04 8.82 6.23
CA ARG A 73 10.15 8.93 7.17
C ARG A 73 11.32 9.73 6.62
N PHE A 74 11.69 9.51 5.37
CA PHE A 74 12.96 9.97 4.81
C PHE A 74 12.84 11.19 3.91
N LEU A 75 11.68 11.39 3.27
CA LEU A 75 11.50 12.45 2.27
C LEU A 75 10.59 13.58 2.73
N LEU A 76 9.72 13.36 3.72
CA LEU A 76 8.80 14.40 4.19
C LEU A 76 9.40 15.24 5.34
N PRO A 77 8.98 16.52 5.48
CA PRO A 77 9.46 17.42 6.53
C PRO A 77 9.24 16.87 7.94
N ARG A 78 10.02 17.31 8.94
CA ARG A 78 9.84 16.83 10.32
C ARG A 78 8.65 17.48 11.03
N ARG A 79 8.28 18.71 10.66
CA ARG A 79 7.12 19.44 11.22
C ARG A 79 5.87 18.57 11.18
N PHE A 80 5.30 18.28 12.35
CA PHE A 80 4.31 17.22 12.50
C PHE A 80 3.09 17.47 11.60
N THR A 81 2.41 18.61 11.78
CA THR A 81 1.19 18.94 11.02
C THR A 81 1.42 18.93 9.51
N LEU A 82 2.47 19.60 9.03
CA LEU A 82 2.83 19.60 7.61
C LEU A 82 3.14 18.19 7.08
N ASN A 83 3.88 17.39 7.85
CA ASN A 83 4.21 16.01 7.50
C ASN A 83 2.95 15.16 7.35
N ARG A 84 1.98 15.27 8.28
CA ARG A 84 0.73 14.50 8.23
C ARG A 84 -0.13 14.85 7.03
N THR A 85 -0.22 16.14 6.70
CA THR A 85 -0.95 16.63 5.51
C THR A 85 -0.31 16.11 4.23
N LEU A 86 1.01 16.23 4.09
CA LEU A 86 1.73 15.73 2.91
C LEU A 86 1.67 14.20 2.83
N ALA A 87 1.73 13.50 3.95
CA ALA A 87 1.57 12.04 3.99
C ALA A 87 0.17 11.61 3.56
N PHE A 88 -0.88 12.36 3.90
CA PHE A 88 -2.23 12.07 3.41
C PHE A 88 -2.34 12.27 1.90
N ALA A 89 -1.83 13.39 1.38
CA ALA A 89 -1.78 13.64 -0.06
C ALA A 89 -1.00 12.55 -0.81
N LEU A 90 0.14 12.11 -0.24
CA LEU A 90 0.92 10.99 -0.76
C LEU A 90 0.11 9.69 -0.78
N ALA A 91 -0.64 9.38 0.28
CA ALA A 91 -1.48 8.19 0.34
C ALA A 91 -2.53 8.18 -0.79
N LEU A 92 -3.19 9.32 -1.02
CA LEU A 92 -4.15 9.47 -2.12
C LEU A 92 -3.47 9.32 -3.50
N ALA A 93 -2.30 9.93 -3.69
CA ALA A 93 -1.54 9.82 -4.92
C ALA A 93 -1.10 8.38 -5.20
N LEU A 94 -0.59 7.67 -4.19
CA LEU A 94 -0.23 6.26 -4.31
C LEU A 94 -1.45 5.39 -4.63
N GLY A 95 -2.60 5.62 -3.97
CA GLY A 95 -3.84 4.90 -4.29
C GLY A 95 -4.28 5.13 -5.74
N TRP A 96 -4.17 6.35 -6.25
CA TRP A 96 -4.45 6.66 -7.65
C TRP A 96 -3.46 5.98 -8.61
N ILE A 97 -2.15 6.12 -8.38
CA ILE A 97 -1.10 5.54 -9.25
C ILE A 97 -1.20 4.01 -9.27
N THR A 98 -1.31 3.36 -8.11
CA THR A 98 -1.47 1.91 -8.01
C THR A 98 -2.70 1.41 -8.75
N THR A 99 -3.82 2.14 -8.68
CA THR A 99 -5.00 1.81 -9.49
C THR A 99 -4.69 1.88 -10.97
N LEU A 100 -4.07 2.97 -11.43
CA LEU A 100 -3.73 3.20 -12.84
C LEU A 100 -2.89 2.07 -13.42
N ILE A 101 -1.89 1.60 -12.67
CA ILE A 101 -0.95 0.56 -13.10
C ILE A 101 -1.36 -0.87 -12.69
N ALA A 102 -2.52 -1.04 -12.03
CA ALA A 102 -2.90 -2.34 -11.46
C ALA A 102 -2.92 -3.46 -12.50
N ALA A 103 -3.55 -3.24 -13.66
CA ALA A 103 -3.63 -4.25 -14.71
C ALA A 103 -2.25 -4.70 -15.23
N PRO A 104 -1.36 -3.81 -15.72
CA PRO A 104 -0.04 -4.24 -16.17
C PRO A 104 0.82 -4.83 -15.03
N ALA A 105 0.73 -4.30 -13.81
CA ALA A 105 1.46 -4.86 -12.66
C ALA A 105 1.00 -6.29 -12.32
N ILE A 106 -0.31 -6.55 -12.37
CA ILE A 106 -0.89 -7.88 -12.16
C ILE A 106 -0.39 -8.85 -13.25
N GLN A 107 -0.39 -8.43 -14.52
CA GLN A 107 0.10 -9.27 -15.60
C GLN A 107 1.57 -9.66 -15.40
N ILE A 108 2.44 -8.69 -15.11
CA ILE A 108 3.87 -8.93 -14.83
C ILE A 108 4.02 -9.90 -13.66
N THR A 109 3.27 -9.67 -12.58
CA THR A 109 3.31 -10.54 -11.39
C THR A 109 2.93 -11.98 -11.74
N ILE A 110 1.85 -12.16 -12.50
CA ILE A 110 1.41 -13.49 -12.95
C ILE A 110 2.46 -14.16 -13.81
N THR A 111 3.00 -13.49 -14.84
CA THR A 111 3.92 -14.13 -15.79
C THR A 111 5.27 -14.45 -15.15
N LEU A 112 5.81 -13.56 -14.30
CA LEU A 112 7.05 -13.81 -13.58
C LEU A 112 6.90 -14.97 -12.60
N LEU A 113 5.85 -14.95 -11.77
CA LEU A 113 5.64 -16.00 -10.77
C LEU A 113 5.19 -17.33 -11.39
N ALA A 114 4.66 -17.34 -12.61
CA ALA A 114 4.38 -18.55 -13.38
C ALA A 114 5.61 -19.06 -14.19
N GLY A 115 6.77 -18.41 -14.09
CA GLY A 115 8.00 -18.82 -14.79
C GLY A 115 8.02 -18.54 -16.29
N LYS A 116 7.15 -17.64 -16.80
CA LYS A 116 7.06 -17.29 -18.22
C LYS A 116 7.93 -16.10 -18.63
N GLY A 117 8.60 -15.46 -17.67
CA GLY A 117 9.39 -14.25 -17.90
C GLY A 117 8.55 -12.97 -18.02
N PHE A 118 9.20 -11.89 -18.45
CA PHE A 118 8.56 -10.58 -18.58
C PHE A 118 7.70 -10.52 -19.86
N PRO A 119 6.46 -10.00 -19.80
CA PRO A 119 5.57 -9.99 -20.95
C PRO A 119 6.05 -8.99 -22.01
N ALA A 120 6.05 -9.39 -23.29
CA ALA A 120 6.43 -8.52 -24.40
C ALA A 120 5.45 -7.36 -24.65
N LYS A 121 4.18 -7.52 -24.25
CA LYS A 121 3.15 -6.49 -24.29
C LYS A 121 2.38 -6.46 -22.98
N LEU A 122 2.20 -5.25 -22.46
CA LEU A 122 1.48 -5.02 -21.22
C LEU A 122 -0.01 -4.79 -21.48
N TRP A 123 -0.84 -5.24 -20.55
CA TRP A 123 -2.24 -4.83 -20.46
C TRP A 123 -2.34 -3.32 -20.35
N PRO A 124 -3.40 -2.71 -20.90
CA PRO A 124 -3.58 -1.27 -20.84
C PRO A 124 -3.69 -0.78 -19.40
N LEU A 125 -3.35 0.49 -19.19
CA LEU A 125 -3.60 1.15 -17.90
C LEU A 125 -5.08 1.09 -17.56
N ASN A 126 -5.37 0.90 -16.28
CA ASN A 126 -6.74 0.91 -15.79
C ASN A 126 -7.20 2.36 -15.65
N PRO A 127 -8.36 2.76 -16.22
CA PRO A 127 -8.91 4.07 -15.91
C PRO A 127 -9.13 4.13 -14.39
N ALA A 128 -8.40 4.99 -13.69
CA ALA A 128 -8.37 5.08 -12.23
C ALA A 128 -9.68 5.64 -11.65
N LYS A 129 -10.77 4.89 -11.83
CA LYS A 129 -12.14 5.23 -11.46
C LYS A 129 -12.91 3.98 -11.00
N GLY A 130 -14.08 4.19 -10.42
CA GLY A 130 -14.98 3.12 -10.00
C GLY A 130 -14.46 2.33 -8.79
N ARG A 131 -14.95 1.10 -8.62
CA ARG A 131 -14.69 0.30 -7.42
C ARG A 131 -13.21 -0.03 -7.17
N PRO A 132 -12.38 -0.35 -8.19
CA PRO A 132 -10.96 -0.58 -7.96
C PRO A 132 -10.23 0.67 -7.43
N PHE A 133 -10.59 1.86 -7.92
CA PHE A 133 -10.01 3.12 -7.45
C PHE A 133 -10.29 3.36 -5.97
N TRP A 134 -11.56 3.25 -5.57
CA TRP A 134 -11.94 3.39 -4.16
C TRP A 134 -11.24 2.37 -3.28
N ASN A 135 -11.07 1.14 -3.76
CA ASN A 135 -10.40 0.11 -2.98
C ASN A 135 -8.94 0.46 -2.66
N HIS A 136 -8.17 0.94 -3.64
CA HIS A 136 -6.80 1.39 -3.42
C HIS A 136 -6.73 2.66 -2.56
N LEU A 137 -7.64 3.62 -2.75
CA LEU A 137 -7.70 4.81 -1.90
C LEU A 137 -7.94 4.44 -0.43
N ILE A 138 -8.91 3.55 -0.16
CA ILE A 138 -9.20 3.08 1.19
C ILE A 138 -7.99 2.36 1.79
N PHE A 139 -7.34 1.49 1.01
CA PHE A 139 -6.11 0.81 1.44
C PHE A 139 -5.05 1.81 1.92
N PHE A 140 -4.70 2.80 1.09
CA PHE A 140 -3.66 3.76 1.45
C PHE A 140 -4.10 4.73 2.55
N ALA A 141 -5.38 5.08 2.62
CA ALA A 141 -5.93 5.87 3.73
C ALA A 141 -5.78 5.13 5.07
N VAL A 142 -6.00 3.82 5.11
CA VAL A 142 -5.78 2.98 6.30
C VAL A 142 -4.30 2.96 6.68
N VAL A 143 -3.41 2.76 5.71
CA VAL A 143 -1.95 2.79 5.95
C VAL A 143 -1.52 4.15 6.54
N TRP A 144 -2.02 5.26 5.98
CA TRP A 144 -1.78 6.59 6.52
C TRP A 144 -2.34 6.79 7.93
N ALA A 145 -3.54 6.26 8.21
CA ALA A 145 -4.16 6.36 9.52
C ALA A 145 -3.34 5.61 10.58
N ILE A 146 -2.84 4.41 10.25
CA ILE A 146 -1.96 3.63 11.14
C ILE A 146 -0.63 4.36 11.37
N ASP A 147 -0.02 4.91 10.32
CA ASP A 147 1.21 5.69 10.44
C ASP A 147 1.03 6.92 11.34
N THR A 148 -0.11 7.61 11.19
CA THR A 148 -0.47 8.78 11.98
C THR A 148 -0.74 8.42 13.44
N GLY A 149 -1.53 7.38 13.69
CA GLY A 149 -1.74 6.85 15.03
C GLY A 149 -0.43 6.43 15.71
N SER A 150 0.46 5.75 14.99
CA SER A 150 1.78 5.37 15.51
C SER A 150 2.64 6.59 15.86
N ALA A 151 2.62 7.65 15.04
CA ALA A 151 3.35 8.89 15.34
C ALA A 151 2.84 9.58 16.62
N PHE A 152 1.52 9.59 16.84
CA PHE A 152 0.92 10.09 18.08
C PHE A 152 1.33 9.27 19.31
N LEU A 153 1.19 7.95 19.24
CA LEU A 153 1.54 7.04 20.35
C LEU A 153 3.02 7.11 20.75
N HIS A 154 3.90 7.47 19.81
CA HIS A 154 5.32 7.66 20.09
C HIS A 154 5.70 9.09 20.51
N GLY A 155 4.74 10.01 20.63
CA GLY A 155 4.99 11.39 21.08
C GLY A 155 5.74 12.26 20.07
N GLU A 156 5.66 11.95 18.77
CA GLU A 156 6.36 12.72 17.73
C GLU A 156 5.74 14.10 17.49
N ALA A 157 4.45 14.29 17.83
CA ALA A 157 3.76 15.57 17.70
C ALA A 157 4.44 16.68 18.53
N GLY A 158 4.66 16.44 19.83
CA GLY A 158 5.29 17.43 20.71
C GLY A 158 6.77 17.67 20.43
N ARG A 159 7.52 16.62 20.06
CA ARG A 159 8.97 16.73 19.82
C ARG A 159 9.30 17.49 18.54
N ASN A 160 8.53 17.28 17.48
CA ASN A 160 8.83 17.87 16.18
C ASN A 160 8.35 19.33 16.05
N GLU A 161 7.46 19.79 16.94
CA GLU A 161 7.04 21.20 16.99
C GLU A 161 7.89 22.03 17.98
N ALA A 162 8.46 21.40 19.02
CA ALA A 162 9.33 22.08 19.97
C ALA A 162 10.71 22.44 19.39
N GLY A 163 11.24 21.64 18.45
CA GLY A 163 12.55 21.85 17.82
C GLY A 163 12.62 22.99 16.79
N ASP A 164 11.51 23.69 16.54
CA ASP A 164 11.43 24.86 15.65
C ASP A 164 11.34 26.18 16.43
N ARG A 165 11.35 26.14 17.78
CA ARG A 165 11.45 27.38 18.56
C ARG A 165 12.88 27.91 18.45
N PRO A 166 13.09 29.14 17.96
CA PRO A 166 14.42 29.74 17.99
C PRO A 166 14.85 29.83 19.46
N GLU A 167 15.99 29.23 19.79
CA GLU A 167 16.71 29.49 21.03
C GLU A 167 17.03 30.99 21.05
N GLY A 168 16.35 31.78 21.89
CA GLY A 168 16.64 33.20 22.07
C GLY A 168 15.45 34.18 22.05
N ALA A 169 14.19 33.73 21.98
CA ALA A 169 13.04 34.63 22.13
C ALA A 169 12.63 34.85 23.61
N GLY A 170 13.61 34.96 24.49
CA GLY A 170 13.39 35.14 25.93
C GLY A 170 14.67 35.56 26.63
N GLU A 171 14.92 36.87 26.57
CA GLU A 171 15.43 37.78 27.62
C GLU A 171 16.11 39.00 26.99
#